data_AF-A0A2V7KMA3-F1
#
_entry.id   AF-A0A2V7KMA3-F1
#
_cell.length_a   1.000
_cell.length_b   1.000
_cell.length_c   1.000
_cell.angle_alpha   90.00
_cell.angle_beta   90.00
_cell.angle_gamma   90.00
#
_symmetry.space_group_name_H-M   'P 1'
#
loop_
_entity.id
_entity.type
_entity.pdbx_description
1 polymer ?
#
loop_
_entity_poly.entity_id
_entity_poly.type
_entity_poly.pdbx_seq_one_letter_code
_entity_poly.pdbx_strand_id
1 'polypeptide(L)'
;MMETVQTTDGFLRHAGRDFLVVLYTAFRSLKLYPIENQQVQKALDDLAATTKQLLDVERELEVRLQGEFIFVNSTRLRLDLDNYASFSHILNVLQQCGIGAMRLDEGVDRRQLQVFVSLLLAYAAKEANPNKLFELSQKLSDGGVSHISVEPPLEVEEDVEGRKNGRRKRRSGRTRARWR
;
A
#
# COMPACT_ATOMS: atom_id res chain seq x y z
N MET A 1 2.36 -33.41 2.00
CA MET A 1 2.56 -32.08 1.38
C MET A 1 1.39 -31.12 1.56
N MET A 2 0.22 -31.54 2.09
CA MET A 2 -0.92 -30.62 2.33
C MET A 2 -0.87 -29.92 3.71
N GLU A 3 -0.19 -30.49 4.71
CA GLU A 3 -0.11 -29.92 6.07
C GLU A 3 0.85 -28.71 6.18
N THR A 4 1.88 -28.64 5.34
CA THR A 4 2.83 -27.52 5.34
C THR A 4 2.19 -26.24 4.78
N VAL A 5 1.38 -26.34 3.74
CA VAL A 5 0.74 -25.18 3.07
C VAL A 5 -0.30 -24.52 3.97
N GLN A 6 -1.11 -25.30 4.70
CA GLN A 6 -2.12 -24.75 5.62
C GLN A 6 -1.50 -24.03 6.83
N THR A 7 -0.34 -24.48 7.28
CA THR A 7 0.38 -23.88 8.41
C THR A 7 1.01 -22.54 8.01
N THR A 8 1.58 -22.46 6.81
CA THR A 8 2.14 -21.23 6.24
C THR A 8 1.06 -20.15 6.02
N ASP A 9 -0.12 -20.52 5.51
CA ASP A 9 -1.25 -19.60 5.33
C ASP A 9 -1.73 -19.00 6.67
N GLY A 10 -1.77 -19.80 7.73
CA GLY A 10 -2.14 -19.35 9.08
C GLY A 10 -1.12 -18.37 9.65
N PHE A 11 0.17 -18.68 9.48
CA PHE A 11 1.27 -17.80 9.85
C PHE A 11 1.23 -16.47 9.10
N LEU A 12 1.10 -16.49 7.76
CA LEU A 12 1.03 -15.30 6.92
C LEU A 12 -0.12 -14.36 7.31
N ARG A 13 -1.27 -14.91 7.67
CA ARG A 13 -2.40 -14.10 8.16
C ARG A 13 -2.07 -13.39 9.45
N HIS A 14 -1.44 -14.08 10.39
CA HIS A 14 -1.10 -13.51 11.69
C HIS A 14 0.05 -12.50 11.56
N ALA A 15 1.17 -12.91 10.98
CA ALA A 15 2.35 -12.08 10.81
C ALA A 15 2.10 -10.89 9.87
N GLY A 16 1.33 -11.08 8.79
CA GLY A 16 0.92 -10.00 7.90
C GLY A 16 0.02 -8.97 8.59
N ARG A 17 -0.90 -9.41 9.45
CA ARG A 17 -1.72 -8.50 10.27
C ARG A 17 -0.85 -7.72 11.25
N ASP A 18 0.05 -8.41 11.95
CA ASP A 18 0.93 -7.78 12.93
C ASP A 18 1.85 -6.75 12.27
N PHE A 19 2.37 -7.06 11.07
CA PHE A 19 3.11 -6.13 10.22
C PHE A 19 2.32 -4.84 9.92
N LEU A 20 1.04 -4.97 9.54
CA LEU A 20 0.20 -3.79 9.30
C LEU A 20 -0.04 -2.99 10.57
N VAL A 21 -0.21 -3.62 11.72
CA VAL A 21 -0.39 -2.92 13.00
C VAL A 21 0.87 -2.12 13.38
N VAL A 22 2.06 -2.70 13.23
CA VAL A 22 3.33 -1.97 13.51
C VAL A 22 3.60 -0.89 12.48
N LEU A 23 3.24 -1.09 11.20
CA LEU A 23 3.34 -0.06 10.16
C LEU A 23 2.42 1.14 10.46
N TYR A 24 1.17 0.87 10.87
CA TYR A 24 0.26 1.92 11.34
C TYR A 24 0.83 2.67 12.55
N THR A 25 1.43 1.96 13.49
CA THR A 25 2.06 2.56 14.67
C THR A 25 3.24 3.44 14.28
N ALA A 26 4.07 3.03 13.32
CA ALA A 26 5.15 3.85 12.77
C ALA A 26 4.61 5.13 12.11
N PHE A 27 3.55 5.02 11.30
CA PHE A 27 2.90 6.19 10.70
C PHE A 27 2.39 7.17 11.75
N ARG A 28 1.69 6.66 12.76
CA ARG A 28 1.11 7.50 13.81
C ARG A 28 2.20 8.18 14.64
N SER A 29 3.24 7.45 15.01
CA SER A 29 4.38 7.99 15.77
C SER A 29 5.09 9.11 15.00
N LEU A 30 5.41 8.89 13.72
CA LEU A 30 6.06 9.90 12.87
C LEU A 30 5.19 11.14 12.61
N LYS A 31 3.86 10.97 12.61
CA LYS A 31 2.93 12.10 12.49
C LYS A 31 2.86 12.96 13.75
N LEU A 32 3.10 12.37 14.93
CA LEU A 32 2.94 13.04 16.23
C LEU A 32 4.25 13.59 16.79
N TYR A 33 5.38 12.95 16.47
CA TYR A 33 6.67 13.24 17.10
C TYR A 33 7.79 13.31 16.05
N PRO A 34 8.86 14.07 16.34
CA PRO A 34 10.03 14.10 15.48
C PRO A 34 10.77 12.75 15.51
N ILE A 35 11.59 12.48 14.48
CA ILE A 35 12.24 11.19 14.28
C ILE A 35 13.13 10.79 15.47
N GLU A 36 13.73 11.74 16.18
CA GLU A 36 14.61 11.53 17.33
C GLU A 36 13.85 11.04 18.58
N ASN A 37 12.52 11.13 18.59
CA ASN A 37 11.72 10.71 19.73
C ASN A 37 11.82 9.19 19.95
N GLN A 38 12.00 8.78 21.20
CA GLN A 38 12.10 7.36 21.58
C GLN A 38 10.88 6.54 21.13
N GLN A 39 9.68 7.11 21.13
CA GLN A 39 8.46 6.46 20.66
C GLN A 39 8.51 6.16 19.15
N VAL A 40 9.10 7.07 18.36
CA VAL A 40 9.29 6.87 16.92
C VAL A 40 10.36 5.85 16.66
N GLN A 41 11.51 5.97 17.34
CA GLN A 41 12.61 5.01 17.22
C GLN A 41 12.13 3.60 17.54
N LYS A 42 11.39 3.41 18.64
CA LYS A 42 10.80 2.13 19.01
C LYS A 42 9.82 1.60 17.97
N ALA A 43 8.92 2.45 17.45
CA ALA A 43 7.98 2.02 16.42
C ALA A 43 8.67 1.57 15.11
N LEU A 44 9.80 2.20 14.76
CA LEU A 44 10.63 1.79 13.64
C LEU A 44 11.41 0.50 13.91
N ASP A 45 11.87 0.30 15.15
CA ASP A 45 12.51 -0.95 15.59
C ASP A 45 11.52 -2.13 15.52
N ASP A 46 10.30 -1.93 16.02
CA ASP A 46 9.23 -2.93 16.00
C ASP A 46 8.83 -3.27 14.54
N LEU A 47 8.75 -2.26 13.66
CA LEU A 47 8.52 -2.45 12.23
C LEU A 47 9.64 -3.27 11.58
N ALA A 48 10.91 -2.92 11.86
CA ALA A 48 12.06 -3.63 11.30
C ALA A 48 12.13 -5.08 11.78
N ALA A 49 11.87 -5.33 13.07
CA ALA A 49 11.82 -6.67 13.64
C ALA A 49 10.71 -7.53 12.99
N THR A 50 9.50 -6.97 12.85
CA THR A 50 8.37 -7.69 12.26
C THR A 50 8.58 -7.96 10.77
N THR A 51 9.14 -6.98 10.04
CA THR A 51 9.50 -7.14 8.62
C THR A 51 10.52 -8.27 8.45
N LYS A 52 11.56 -8.28 9.29
CA LYS A 52 12.58 -9.32 9.26
C LYS A 52 12.00 -10.71 9.52
N GLN A 53 11.13 -10.85 10.52
CA GLN A 53 10.47 -12.13 10.82
C GLN A 53 9.66 -12.67 9.64
N LEU A 54 8.98 -11.79 8.89
CA LEU A 54 8.26 -12.19 7.67
C LEU A 54 9.23 -12.63 6.57
N LEU A 55 10.29 -11.86 6.34
CA LEU A 55 11.29 -12.16 5.31
C LEU A 55 12.11 -13.43 5.63
N ASP A 56 12.36 -13.73 6.90
CA ASP A 56 13.06 -14.95 7.32
C ASP A 56 12.26 -16.22 6.93
N VAL A 57 10.94 -16.13 6.77
CA VAL A 57 10.06 -17.25 6.39
C VAL A 57 9.77 -17.27 4.89
N GLU A 58 9.40 -16.13 4.32
CA GLU A 58 8.87 -16.03 2.94
C GLU A 58 9.90 -15.53 1.92
N ARG A 59 11.07 -15.05 2.38
CA ARG A 59 12.13 -14.35 1.63
C ARG A 59 11.73 -13.01 1.00
N GLU A 60 10.44 -12.83 0.81
CA GLU A 60 9.84 -11.66 0.20
C GLU A 60 8.49 -11.36 0.84
N LEU A 61 8.20 -10.07 0.95
CA LEU A 61 6.94 -9.56 1.46
C LEU A 61 6.29 -8.65 0.41
N GLU A 62 5.28 -9.16 -0.28
CA GLU A 62 4.40 -8.38 -1.14
C GLU A 62 3.12 -7.99 -0.36
N VAL A 63 2.84 -6.70 -0.28
CA VAL A 63 1.56 -6.17 0.19
C VAL A 63 0.83 -5.52 -0.97
N ARG A 64 -0.27 -6.13 -1.40
CA ARG A 64 -1.07 -5.72 -2.56
C ARG A 64 -2.46 -5.24 -2.15
N LEU A 65 -2.89 -4.15 -2.76
CA LEU A 65 -4.22 -3.57 -2.60
C LEU A 65 -5.10 -3.97 -3.79
N GLN A 66 -6.29 -4.47 -3.48
CA GLN A 66 -7.31 -4.78 -4.49
C GLN A 66 -8.67 -4.30 -3.97
N GLY A 67 -9.12 -3.14 -4.47
CA GLY A 67 -10.28 -2.45 -3.92
C GLY A 67 -10.07 -2.13 -2.44
N GLU A 68 -10.96 -2.65 -1.59
CA GLU A 68 -10.93 -2.49 -0.13
C GLU A 68 -10.17 -3.62 0.60
N PHE A 69 -9.51 -4.52 -0.14
CA PHE A 69 -8.83 -5.68 0.42
C PHE A 69 -7.31 -5.55 0.33
N ILE A 70 -6.65 -6.04 1.38
CA ILE A 70 -5.19 -6.16 1.44
C ILE A 70 -4.81 -7.63 1.36
N PHE A 71 -3.86 -7.91 0.49
CA PHE A 71 -3.25 -9.22 0.30
C PHE A 71 -1.80 -9.15 0.72
N VAL A 72 -1.33 -10.13 1.47
CA VAL A 72 0.07 -10.32 1.83
C VAL A 72 0.55 -11.64 1.21
N ASN A 73 1.53 -11.60 0.31
CA ASN A 73 1.99 -12.78 -0.45
C ASN A 73 0.84 -13.60 -1.03
N SER A 74 -0.09 -12.95 -1.74
CA SER A 74 -1.35 -13.54 -2.27
C SER A 74 -2.36 -14.05 -1.22
N THR A 75 -2.04 -13.98 0.08
CA THR A 75 -2.95 -14.33 1.16
C THR A 75 -3.81 -13.13 1.55
N ARG A 76 -5.12 -13.26 1.35
CA ARG A 76 -6.09 -12.22 1.75
C ARG A 76 -6.13 -12.09 3.27
N LEU A 77 -5.80 -10.91 3.77
CA LEU A 77 -5.99 -10.60 5.19
C LEU A 77 -7.47 -10.31 5.46
N ARG A 78 -8.00 -10.92 6.52
CA ARG A 78 -9.33 -10.62 7.02
C ARG A 78 -9.20 -9.52 8.07
N LEU A 79 -10.05 -8.52 7.92
CA LEU A 79 -10.17 -7.41 8.86
C LEU A 79 -11.02 -7.85 10.04
N ASP A 80 -10.55 -7.53 11.25
CA ASP A 80 -11.35 -7.62 12.47
C ASP A 80 -11.68 -6.20 12.95
N LEU A 81 -12.74 -6.04 13.75
CA LEU A 81 -13.16 -4.72 14.27
C LEU A 81 -12.02 -3.99 15.00
N ASP A 82 -11.19 -4.71 15.74
CA ASP A 82 -10.10 -4.15 16.55
C ASP A 82 -8.98 -3.52 15.71
N ASN A 83 -8.79 -4.00 14.48
CA ASN A 83 -7.72 -3.55 13.61
C ASN A 83 -8.21 -2.69 12.42
N TYR A 84 -9.52 -2.60 12.21
CA TYR A 84 -10.12 -1.83 11.11
C TYR A 84 -9.56 -0.40 10.97
N ALA A 85 -9.41 0.33 12.07
CA ALA A 85 -8.88 1.71 12.04
C ALA A 85 -7.44 1.78 11.49
N SER A 86 -6.58 0.82 11.86
CA SER A 86 -5.21 0.74 11.38
C SER A 86 -5.16 0.42 9.89
N PHE A 87 -5.95 -0.57 9.46
CA PHE A 87 -6.01 -1.01 8.07
C PHE A 87 -6.55 0.06 7.15
N SER A 88 -7.68 0.69 7.50
CA SER A 88 -8.26 1.79 6.73
C SER A 88 -7.31 2.97 6.62
N HIS A 89 -6.50 3.24 7.64
CA HIS A 89 -5.49 4.29 7.56
C HIS A 89 -4.37 3.95 6.56
N ILE A 90 -3.83 2.74 6.62
CA ILE A 90 -2.77 2.29 5.70
C ILE A 90 -3.27 2.29 4.26
N LEU A 91 -4.46 1.75 4.02
CA LEU A 91 -5.10 1.71 2.71
C LEU A 91 -5.24 3.13 2.14
N ASN A 92 -5.72 4.09 2.94
CA ASN A 92 -5.81 5.48 2.54
C ASN A 92 -4.44 6.10 2.20
N VAL A 93 -3.42 5.86 3.02
CA VAL A 93 -2.05 6.39 2.77
C VAL A 93 -1.49 5.86 1.45
N LEU A 94 -1.62 4.55 1.20
CA LEU A 94 -1.13 3.92 -0.02
C LEU A 94 -1.91 4.38 -1.26
N GLN A 95 -3.25 4.46 -1.18
CA GLN A 95 -4.08 5.00 -2.26
C GLN A 95 -3.76 6.47 -2.57
N GLN A 96 -3.54 7.30 -1.55
CA GLN A 96 -3.14 8.71 -1.73
C GLN A 96 -1.77 8.83 -2.40
N CYS A 97 -0.88 7.86 -2.23
CA CYS A 97 0.39 7.78 -2.93
C CYS A 97 0.28 7.19 -4.35
N GLY A 98 -0.89 6.66 -4.73
CA GLY A 98 -1.09 5.95 -6.00
C GLY A 98 -0.43 4.57 -6.02
N ILE A 99 -0.24 3.96 -4.85
CA ILE A 99 0.40 2.65 -4.69
C ILE A 99 -0.68 1.57 -4.73
N GLY A 100 -0.45 0.57 -5.58
CA GLY A 100 -1.24 -0.65 -5.68
C GLY A 100 -0.61 -1.85 -5.02
N ALA A 101 0.72 -1.93 -5.06
CA ALA A 101 1.46 -2.94 -4.32
C ALA A 101 2.78 -2.35 -3.82
N MET A 102 3.24 -2.84 -2.68
CA MET A 102 4.60 -2.63 -2.20
C MET A 102 5.25 -3.98 -1.98
N ARG A 103 6.52 -4.09 -2.38
CA ARG A 103 7.32 -5.30 -2.22
C ARG A 103 8.55 -4.96 -1.40
N LEU A 104 8.81 -5.77 -0.38
CA LEU A 104 10.01 -5.71 0.43
C LEU A 104 10.78 -7.00 0.21
N ASP A 105 12.04 -6.88 -0.17
CA ASP A 105 12.92 -8.01 -0.43
C ASP A 105 13.85 -8.28 0.76
N GLU A 106 14.42 -9.48 0.81
CA GLU A 106 15.46 -9.83 1.78
C GLU A 106 16.61 -8.82 1.76
N GLY A 107 17.13 -8.46 2.94
CA GLY A 107 18.18 -7.45 3.09
C GLY A 107 17.68 -6.04 3.35
N VAL A 108 16.36 -5.82 3.44
CA VAL A 108 15.81 -4.54 3.91
C VAL A 108 16.30 -4.24 5.33
N ASP A 109 16.83 -3.03 5.51
CA ASP A 109 17.29 -2.56 6.82
C ASP A 109 16.35 -1.52 7.42
N ARG A 110 16.58 -1.22 8.71
CA ARG A 110 15.82 -0.23 9.46
C ARG A 110 15.83 1.16 8.82
N ARG A 111 16.97 1.59 8.26
CA ARG A 111 17.12 2.92 7.66
C ARG A 111 16.27 3.02 6.39
N GLN A 112 16.25 1.98 5.57
CA GLN A 112 15.40 1.89 4.38
C GLN A 112 13.92 1.97 4.76
N LEU A 113 13.49 1.23 5.78
CA LEU A 113 12.13 1.31 6.32
C LEU A 113 11.78 2.71 6.83
N GLN A 114 12.70 3.37 7.55
CA GLN A 114 12.50 4.74 8.02
C GLN A 114 12.30 5.72 6.87
N VAL A 115 13.16 5.66 5.84
CA VAL A 115 13.04 6.52 4.64
C VAL A 115 11.73 6.24 3.93
N PHE A 116 11.38 4.97 3.75
CA PHE A 116 10.14 4.55 3.11
C PHE A 116 8.90 5.10 3.81
N VAL A 117 8.75 4.86 5.12
CA VAL A 117 7.60 5.30 5.91
C VAL A 117 7.50 6.83 5.92
N SER A 118 8.63 7.53 6.03
CA SER A 118 8.68 8.99 6.01
C SER A 118 8.23 9.57 4.66
N LEU A 119 8.70 8.99 3.55
CA LEU A 119 8.32 9.39 2.20
C LEU A 119 6.85 9.09 1.91
N LEU A 120 6.32 7.94 2.35
CA LEU A 120 4.90 7.62 2.22
C LEU A 120 4.02 8.67 2.90
N LEU A 121 4.33 9.08 4.13
CA LEU A 121 3.57 10.12 4.82
C LEU A 121 3.67 11.47 4.13
N ALA A 122 4.88 11.86 3.71
CA ALA A 122 5.11 13.12 3.02
C ALA A 122 4.36 13.19 1.69
N TYR A 123 4.36 12.09 0.92
CA TYR A 123 3.64 12.02 -0.34
C TYR A 123 2.14 11.89 -0.13
N ALA A 124 1.65 11.12 0.84
CA ALA A 124 0.23 11.04 1.15
C ALA A 124 -0.40 12.43 1.42
N ALA A 125 0.34 13.33 2.07
CA ALA A 125 -0.09 14.70 2.32
C ALA A 125 -0.04 15.66 1.10
N LYS A 126 0.70 15.31 0.03
CA LYS A 126 0.75 16.11 -1.20
C LYS A 126 -0.52 15.97 -2.02
N GLU A 127 -0.84 17.00 -2.81
CA GLU A 127 -1.93 16.96 -3.78
C GLU A 127 -1.77 15.79 -4.76
N ALA A 128 -2.89 15.28 -5.27
CA ALA A 128 -2.90 14.19 -6.23
C ALA A 128 -2.30 14.67 -7.57
N ASN A 129 -1.28 13.96 -8.04
CA ASN A 129 -0.59 14.22 -9.30
C ASN A 129 -0.42 12.89 -10.05
N PRO A 130 -0.68 12.81 -11.38
CA PRO A 130 -0.38 11.63 -12.18
C PRO A 130 1.04 11.06 -12.00
N ASN A 131 2.03 11.92 -11.74
CA ASN A 131 3.43 11.51 -11.61
C ASN A 131 3.85 11.21 -10.16
N LYS A 132 2.91 11.23 -9.22
CA LYS A 132 3.21 11.14 -7.77
C LYS A 132 3.94 9.85 -7.39
N LEU A 133 3.49 8.72 -7.94
CA LEU A 133 4.14 7.42 -7.72
C LEU A 133 5.55 7.40 -8.31
N PHE A 134 5.73 7.94 -9.53
CA PHE A 134 7.05 8.00 -10.16
C PHE A 134 8.03 8.86 -9.35
N GLU A 135 7.59 10.03 -8.89
CA GLU A 135 8.38 10.89 -8.01
C GLU A 135 8.73 10.20 -6.69
N LEU A 136 7.79 9.46 -6.10
CA LEU A 136 8.02 8.68 -4.88
C LEU A 136 9.06 7.59 -5.12
N SER A 137 8.93 6.79 -6.18
CA SER A 137 9.89 5.74 -6.53
C SER A 137 11.29 6.31 -6.79
N GLN A 138 11.39 7.47 -7.44
CA GLN A 138 12.66 8.15 -7.64
C GLN A 138 13.26 8.61 -6.30
N LYS A 139 12.45 9.16 -5.39
CA LYS A 139 12.92 9.57 -4.05
C LYS A 139 13.33 8.40 -3.16
N LEU A 140 12.71 7.24 -3.31
CA LEU A 140 13.13 6.01 -2.63
C LEU A 140 14.52 5.59 -3.11
N SER A 141 14.73 5.56 -4.42
CA SER A 141 16.04 5.28 -5.02
C SER A 141 17.12 6.27 -4.58
N ASP A 142 16.84 7.58 -4.68
CA ASP A 142 17.75 8.65 -4.22
C ASP A 142 18.07 8.52 -2.71
N GLY A 143 17.12 8.03 -1.92
CA GLY A 143 17.25 7.81 -0.48
C GLY A 143 18.05 6.56 -0.09
N GLY A 144 18.54 5.79 -1.07
CA GLY A 144 19.24 4.54 -0.84
C GLY A 144 18.33 3.37 -0.45
N VAL A 145 17.05 3.43 -0.82
CA VAL A 145 16.09 2.34 -0.63
C VAL A 145 16.15 1.41 -1.84
N SER A 146 16.89 0.30 -1.71
CA SER A 146 17.09 -0.67 -2.79
C SER A 146 16.28 -1.96 -2.63
N HIS A 147 15.84 -2.28 -1.41
CA HIS A 147 15.10 -3.51 -1.08
C HIS A 147 13.60 -3.27 -0.91
N ILE A 148 13.10 -2.09 -1.29
CA ILE A 148 11.68 -1.77 -1.24
C ILE A 148 11.28 -1.17 -2.58
N SER A 149 10.27 -1.78 -3.21
CA SER A 149 9.70 -1.28 -4.46
C SER A 149 8.19 -1.06 -4.31
N VAL A 150 7.67 -0.15 -5.14
CA VAL A 150 6.24 0.20 -5.17
C VAL A 150 5.73 0.14 -6.60
N GLU A 151 4.54 -0.42 -6.76
CA GLU A 151 3.87 -0.63 -8.04
C GLU A 151 2.54 0.14 -8.06
N PRO A 152 2.09 0.61 -9.23
CA PRO A 152 0.76 1.21 -9.36
C PRO A 152 -0.34 0.17 -9.12
N PRO A 153 -1.57 0.60 -8.76
CA PRO A 153 -2.73 -0.28 -8.74
C PRO A 153 -2.90 -0.94 -10.10
N LEU A 154 -3.13 -2.25 -10.09
CA LEU A 154 -3.58 -2.96 -11.28
C LEU A 154 -4.90 -2.31 -11.69
N GLU A 155 -4.99 -1.89 -12.96
CA GLU A 155 -6.26 -1.44 -13.53
C GLU A 155 -7.25 -2.62 -13.42
N VAL A 156 -8.12 -2.59 -12.42
CA VAL A 156 -9.37 -3.34 -12.50
C VAL A 156 -10.15 -2.73 -13.66
N GLU A 157 -10.50 -3.55 -14.65
CA GLU A 157 -11.19 -3.16 -15.89
C GLU A 157 -12.51 -2.36 -15.68
N GLU A 158 -12.95 -2.17 -14.43
CA GLU A 158 -14.17 -1.46 -14.04
C GLU A 158 -14.16 0.05 -14.37
N ASP A 159 -13.02 0.68 -14.64
CA ASP A 159 -12.97 2.14 -14.92
C ASP A 159 -12.98 2.52 -16.42
N VAL A 160 -13.11 1.53 -17.33
CA VAL A 160 -13.28 1.82 -18.78
C VAL A 160 -14.74 2.17 -19.12
N GLU A 161 -15.70 1.76 -18.30
CA GLU A 161 -17.13 1.94 -18.61
C GLU A 161 -17.69 3.29 -18.10
N GLY A 162 -17.17 3.82 -17.00
CA GLY A 162 -17.55 5.13 -16.45
C GLY A 162 -17.12 6.32 -17.33
N ARG A 163 -15.93 6.25 -17.95
CA ARG A 163 -15.44 7.31 -18.86
C ARG A 163 -16.06 7.27 -20.26
N LYS A 164 -16.57 6.11 -20.72
CA LYS A 164 -17.23 6.00 -22.04
C LYS A 164 -18.70 6.43 -22.02
N ASN A 165 -19.39 6.35 -20.89
CA ASN A 165 -20.82 6.73 -20.81
C ASN A 165 -21.08 8.25 -20.77
N GLY A 166 -20.10 9.07 -20.34
CA GLY A 166 -20.20 10.53 -20.36
C GLY A 166 -20.11 11.17 -21.75
N ARG A 167 -19.50 10.48 -22.74
CA ARG A 167 -19.32 11.00 -24.11
C ARG A 167 -20.38 10.55 -25.12
N ARG A 168 -21.24 9.60 -24.77
CA ARG A 168 -22.30 9.08 -25.67
C ARG A 168 -23.67 9.73 -25.52
N LYS A 169 -23.86 10.71 -24.62
CA LYS A 169 -25.14 11.42 -24.44
C LYS A 169 -25.13 12.87 -24.94
N ARG A 170 -24.46 13.16 -26.06
CA ARG A 170 -24.56 14.44 -26.81
C ARG A 170 -24.66 14.28 -28.33
N ARG A 171 -25.08 13.11 -28.83
CA ARG A 171 -25.38 12.89 -30.26
C ARG A 171 -26.52 11.88 -30.45
N SER A 172 -27.68 12.14 -29.87
CA SER A 172 -28.94 11.56 -30.34
C SER A 172 -30.06 12.52 -29.98
N GLY A 173 -30.59 13.22 -30.98
CA GLY A 173 -31.64 14.22 -30.77
C GLY A 173 -31.55 15.43 -31.70
N ARG A 174 -31.50 15.21 -33.01
CA ARG A 174 -32.25 15.95 -34.05
C ARG A 174 -31.72 15.62 -35.44
N THR A 175 -32.38 14.67 -36.08
CA THR A 175 -32.38 14.56 -37.54
C THR A 175 -33.82 14.33 -37.96
N ARG A 176 -34.27 15.18 -38.88
CA ARG A 176 -35.51 15.16 -39.70
C ARG A 176 -36.80 15.72 -39.07
N ALA A 177 -37.16 16.92 -39.51
CA ALA A 177 -38.41 17.10 -40.25
C ALA A 177 -38.19 18.19 -41.31
N ARG A 178 -38.27 17.80 -42.58
CA ARG A 178 -38.25 18.65 -43.79
C ARG A 178 -39.68 18.63 -44.34
N TRP A 179 -40.26 19.81 -44.58
CA TRP A 179 -41.41 20.15 -45.46
C TRP A 179 -42.80 19.52 -45.22
N ARG A 180 -43.76 20.39 -44.89
CA ARG A 180 -44.91 20.68 -45.77
C ARG A 180 -45.36 22.13 -45.58
#